data_AF-A0A429ST84-F1
#
_entry.id   AF-A0A429ST84-F1
#
_cell.length_a   1.000
_cell.length_b   1.000
_cell.length_c   1.000
_cell.angle_alpha   90.00
_cell.angle_beta   90.00
_cell.angle_gamma   90.00
#
_symmetry.space_group_name_H-M   'P 1'
#
loop_
_entity.id
_entity.type
_entity.pdbx_description
1 polymer ?
#
loop_
_entity_poly.entity_id
_entity_poly.type
_entity_poly.pdbx_seq_one_letter_code
_entity_poly.pdbx_strand_id
1 'polypeptide(L)'
;MAARIAAASAVLGAGAVLGPVGALAAKGGTVPFRAAGVVFAGGWPWACFGFLVGYVRRSKAEAALLAPAGLGVGVAVYYLCKALSPAAPIGVVVSGEPQAQVNWAGVLMWGAAAVLFGAPLGVLGNLARNPGVAGLPFRLLVPLTAFCETSMRLGAEAAAGPVATAVWSTVRVLAVLAAVTLAGHTAWRWRRPADTR
;
A
#
# COMPACT_ATOMS: atom_id res chain seq x y z
N MET A 1 5.24 10.24 -26.65
CA MET A 1 4.04 10.78 -25.97
C MET A 1 3.08 9.67 -25.54
N ALA A 2 2.64 8.79 -26.45
CA ALA A 2 1.72 7.68 -26.14
C ALA A 2 2.15 6.79 -24.95
N ALA A 3 3.42 6.38 -24.88
CA ALA A 3 3.93 5.56 -23.78
C ALA A 3 3.84 6.22 -22.39
N ARG A 4 3.99 7.56 -22.32
CA ARG A 4 3.86 8.33 -21.06
C ARG A 4 2.40 8.41 -20.61
N ILE A 5 1.49 8.60 -21.56
CA ILE A 5 0.05 8.63 -21.30
C ILE A 5 -0.41 7.26 -20.81
N ALA A 6 -0.05 6.18 -21.52
CA ALA A 6 -0.39 4.82 -21.11
C ALA A 6 0.16 4.49 -19.71
N ALA A 7 1.40 4.89 -19.42
CA ALA A 7 2.01 4.76 -18.11
C ALA A 7 1.25 5.52 -17.01
N ALA A 8 0.83 6.75 -17.26
CA ALA A 8 0.04 7.53 -16.31
C ALA A 8 -1.35 6.90 -16.10
N SER A 9 -2.05 6.54 -17.17
CA SER A 9 -3.35 5.86 -17.12
C SER A 9 -3.28 4.55 -16.34
N ALA A 10 -2.22 3.76 -16.52
CA ALA A 10 -2.03 2.52 -15.76
C ALA A 10 -1.89 2.77 -14.25
N VAL A 11 -1.18 3.83 -13.84
CA VAL A 11 -1.02 4.18 -12.42
C VAL A 11 -2.34 4.66 -11.82
N LEU A 12 -3.05 5.56 -12.52
CA LEU A 12 -4.35 6.05 -12.06
C LEU A 12 -5.37 4.92 -12.01
N GLY A 13 -5.38 4.04 -13.02
CA GLY A 13 -6.22 2.85 -13.06
C GLY A 13 -5.91 1.88 -11.92
N ALA A 14 -4.64 1.62 -11.63
CA ALA A 14 -4.25 0.78 -10.49
C ALA A 14 -4.69 1.39 -9.15
N GLY A 15 -4.58 2.72 -8.98
CA GLY A 15 -5.15 3.42 -7.82
C GLY A 15 -6.67 3.26 -7.76
N ALA A 16 -7.36 3.43 -8.88
CA ALA A 16 -8.81 3.26 -8.98
C ALA A 16 -9.29 1.83 -8.71
N VAL A 17 -8.46 0.80 -8.94
CA VAL A 17 -8.75 -0.59 -8.56
C VAL A 17 -8.43 -0.85 -7.09
N LEU A 18 -7.37 -0.23 -6.55
CA LEU A 18 -6.98 -0.37 -5.16
C LEU A 18 -8.04 0.18 -4.19
N GLY A 19 -8.68 1.30 -4.55
CA GLY A 19 -9.73 1.95 -3.75
C GLY A 19 -10.90 1.02 -3.40
N PRO A 20 -11.60 0.42 -4.38
CA PRO A 20 -12.69 -0.52 -4.16
C PRO A 20 -12.26 -1.77 -3.40
N VAL A 21 -11.06 -2.30 -3.68
CA VAL A 21 -10.53 -3.46 -2.94
C VAL A 21 -10.41 -3.11 -1.45
N GLY A 22 -9.82 -1.95 -1.11
CA GLY A 22 -9.73 -1.51 0.28
C GLY A 22 -11.09 -1.23 0.92
N ALA A 23 -12.06 -0.70 0.17
CA ALA A 23 -13.36 -0.30 0.70
C ALA A 23 -14.34 -1.48 0.85
N LEU A 24 -14.28 -2.45 -0.07
CA LEU A 24 -15.33 -3.46 -0.25
C LEU A 24 -14.89 -4.87 0.13
N ALA A 25 -13.58 -5.17 0.19
CA ALA A 25 -13.13 -6.54 0.45
C ALA A 25 -13.69 -7.11 1.77
N ALA A 26 -13.77 -6.30 2.83
CA ALA A 26 -14.34 -6.74 4.11
C ALA A 26 -15.83 -7.12 4.04
N LYS A 27 -16.56 -6.69 2.99
CA LYS A 27 -17.98 -7.03 2.79
C LYS A 27 -18.19 -8.41 2.16
N GLY A 28 -17.16 -8.96 1.51
CA GLY A 28 -17.26 -10.31 0.97
C GLY A 28 -17.30 -11.32 2.12
N GLY A 29 -18.41 -12.04 2.25
CA GLY A 29 -18.66 -12.93 3.39
C GLY A 29 -17.69 -14.12 3.54
N THR A 30 -16.77 -14.33 2.58
CA THR A 30 -15.80 -15.44 2.58
C THR A 30 -14.48 -15.07 3.25
N VAL A 31 -13.71 -16.09 3.69
CA VAL A 31 -12.41 -15.90 4.36
C VAL A 31 -11.40 -15.10 3.51
N PRO A 32 -11.22 -15.35 2.19
CA PRO A 32 -10.29 -14.56 1.37
C PRO A 32 -10.64 -13.07 1.31
N PHE A 33 -11.93 -12.75 1.21
CA PHE A 33 -12.42 -11.37 1.18
C PHE A 33 -12.20 -10.66 2.51
N ARG A 34 -12.49 -11.33 3.64
CA ARG A 34 -12.16 -10.79 4.97
C ARG A 34 -10.66 -10.57 5.15
N ALA A 35 -9.83 -11.52 4.72
CA ALA A 35 -8.38 -11.40 4.79
C ALA A 35 -7.86 -10.22 3.95
N ALA A 36 -8.37 -10.06 2.72
CA ALA A 36 -8.06 -8.89 1.89
C ALA A 36 -8.53 -7.58 2.55
N GLY A 37 -9.72 -7.56 3.15
CA GLY A 37 -10.22 -6.42 3.91
C GLY A 37 -9.30 -6.03 5.06
N VAL A 38 -8.80 -7.01 5.81
CA VAL A 38 -7.78 -6.80 6.85
C VAL A 38 -6.51 -6.23 6.23
N VAL A 39 -5.92 -6.88 5.21
CA VAL A 39 -4.69 -6.42 4.57
C VAL A 39 -4.77 -4.96 4.10
N PHE A 40 -5.82 -4.60 3.35
CA PHE A 40 -5.97 -3.26 2.77
C PHE A 40 -6.49 -2.20 3.75
N ALA A 41 -6.91 -2.60 4.95
CA ALA A 41 -7.08 -1.68 6.07
C ALA A 41 -5.73 -1.18 6.62
N GLY A 42 -4.64 -1.92 6.35
CA GLY A 42 -3.27 -1.50 6.62
C GLY A 42 -2.83 -0.32 5.76
N GLY A 43 -1.91 0.50 6.24
CA GLY A 43 -1.26 1.57 5.48
C GLY A 43 -0.14 1.05 4.56
N TRP A 44 0.51 -0.05 4.92
CA TRP A 44 1.64 -0.62 4.17
C TRP A 44 1.32 -1.01 2.72
N PRO A 45 0.13 -1.52 2.32
CA PRO A 45 -0.16 -1.82 0.92
C PRO A 45 -0.26 -0.54 0.08
N TRP A 46 -0.78 0.55 0.65
CA TRP A 46 -0.82 1.86 0.00
C TRP A 46 0.58 2.43 -0.15
N ALA A 47 1.41 2.32 0.89
CA ALA A 47 2.81 2.70 0.81
C ALA A 47 3.57 1.87 -0.25
N CYS A 48 3.32 0.56 -0.30
CA CYS A 48 3.84 -0.36 -1.32
C CYS A 48 3.43 0.08 -2.73
N PHE A 49 2.15 0.42 -2.94
CA PHE A 49 1.68 0.94 -4.22
C PHE A 49 2.44 2.20 -4.63
N GLY A 50 2.53 3.22 -3.77
CA GLY A 50 3.29 4.45 -4.07
C GLY A 50 4.77 4.17 -4.38
N PHE A 51 5.39 3.27 -3.61
CA PHE A 51 6.75 2.81 -3.85
C PHE A 51 6.92 2.11 -5.21
N LEU A 52 6.02 1.18 -5.55
CA LEU A 52 6.06 0.45 -6.82
C LEU A 52 5.86 1.39 -8.02
N VAL A 53 4.97 2.37 -7.90
CA VAL A 53 4.82 3.44 -8.91
C VAL A 53 6.16 4.13 -9.14
N GLY A 54 6.92 4.43 -8.09
CA GLY A 54 8.26 4.98 -8.22
C GLY A 54 9.28 4.02 -8.83
N TYR A 55 9.25 2.76 -8.40
CA TYR A 55 10.19 1.71 -8.80
C TYR A 55 10.16 1.40 -10.29
N VAL A 56 8.99 1.53 -10.94
CA VAL A 56 8.87 1.29 -12.39
C VAL A 56 9.22 2.52 -13.24
N ARG A 57 9.52 3.67 -12.63
CA ARG A 57 9.80 4.93 -13.34
C ARG A 57 11.28 5.20 -13.48
N ARG A 58 11.65 5.79 -14.62
CA ARG A 58 13.02 6.24 -14.86
C ARG A 58 13.29 7.62 -14.29
N SER A 59 12.34 8.54 -14.42
CA SER A 59 12.45 9.89 -13.91
C SER A 59 11.98 9.98 -12.45
N LYS A 60 12.76 10.68 -11.61
CA LYS A 60 12.37 11.03 -10.23
C LYS A 60 11.17 11.97 -10.21
N ALA A 61 11.08 12.90 -11.17
CA ALA A 61 9.95 13.80 -11.29
C ALA A 61 8.67 13.04 -11.65
N GLU A 62 8.73 12.09 -12.61
CA GLU A 62 7.58 11.24 -12.93
C GLU A 62 7.15 10.39 -11.72
N ALA A 63 8.12 9.85 -10.96
CA ALA A 63 7.84 9.10 -9.74
C ALA A 63 7.17 9.97 -8.65
N ALA A 64 7.70 11.16 -8.42
CA ALA A 64 7.20 12.11 -7.42
C ALA A 64 5.81 12.66 -7.76
N LEU A 65 5.43 12.70 -9.05
CA LEU A 65 4.11 13.15 -9.50
C LEU A 65 3.09 12.02 -9.56
N LEU A 66 3.46 10.86 -10.13
CA LEU A 66 2.52 9.78 -10.38
C LEU A 66 2.15 9.00 -9.11
N ALA A 67 3.07 8.85 -8.15
CA ALA A 67 2.78 8.17 -6.90
C ALA A 67 1.69 8.86 -6.07
N PRO A 68 1.77 10.18 -5.76
CA PRO A 68 0.70 10.86 -5.04
C PRO A 68 -0.58 10.95 -5.89
N ALA A 69 -0.50 11.09 -7.21
CA ALA A 69 -1.68 11.11 -8.07
C ALA A 69 -2.44 9.77 -8.03
N GLY A 70 -1.74 8.64 -8.17
CA GLY A 70 -2.34 7.31 -8.08
C GLY A 70 -2.93 7.05 -6.69
N LEU A 71 -2.22 7.44 -5.62
CA LEU A 71 -2.71 7.31 -4.25
C LEU A 71 -3.95 8.17 -4.01
N GLY A 72 -3.95 9.42 -4.50
CA GLY A 72 -5.09 10.33 -4.41
C GLY A 72 -6.32 9.77 -5.10
N VAL A 73 -6.18 9.20 -6.31
CA VAL A 73 -7.28 8.50 -6.99
C VAL A 73 -7.77 7.32 -6.15
N GLY A 74 -6.86 6.51 -5.61
CA GLY A 74 -7.26 5.38 -4.75
C GLY A 74 -8.01 5.81 -3.50
N VAL A 75 -7.59 6.89 -2.83
CA VAL A 75 -8.30 7.49 -1.68
C VAL A 75 -9.68 7.99 -2.09
N ALA A 76 -9.77 8.73 -3.19
CA ALA A 76 -11.04 9.25 -3.70
C ALA A 76 -12.03 8.12 -3.99
N VAL A 77 -11.60 7.07 -4.71
CA VAL A 77 -12.45 5.93 -5.02
C VAL A 77 -12.78 5.12 -3.76
N TYR A 78 -11.84 4.93 -2.84
CA TYR A 78 -12.10 4.26 -1.55
C TYR A 78 -13.24 4.93 -0.77
N TYR A 79 -13.17 6.25 -0.61
CA TYR A 79 -14.19 6.99 0.14
C TYR A 79 -15.51 7.11 -0.62
N LEU A 80 -15.47 7.17 -1.96
CA LEU A 80 -16.67 7.08 -2.79
C LEU A 80 -17.37 5.72 -2.59
N CYS A 81 -16.62 4.61 -2.64
CA CYS A 81 -17.16 3.28 -2.38
C CYS A 81 -17.73 3.15 -0.96
N LYS A 82 -17.09 3.74 0.05
CA LYS A 82 -17.63 3.78 1.41
C LYS A 82 -18.93 4.58 1.51
N ALA A 83 -19.03 5.71 0.80
CA ALA A 83 -20.24 6.52 0.79
C ALA A 83 -21.41 5.82 0.09
N LEU A 84 -21.14 5.12 -1.02
CA LEU A 84 -22.14 4.35 -1.77
C LEU A 84 -22.52 3.03 -1.08
N SER A 85 -21.69 2.54 -0.17
CA SER A 85 -21.89 1.28 0.54
C SER A 85 -21.51 1.43 2.02
N PRO A 86 -22.31 2.11 2.84
CA PRO A 86 -22.05 2.27 4.27
C PRO A 86 -22.02 0.92 5.01
N ALA A 87 -21.38 0.89 6.18
CA ALA A 87 -21.13 -0.33 6.95
C ALA A 87 -22.38 -0.85 7.72
N ALA A 88 -23.44 -0.05 7.84
CA ALA A 88 -24.70 -0.47 8.44
C ALA A 88 -25.70 -0.97 7.37
N PRO A 89 -26.45 -2.06 7.62
CA PRO A 89 -27.58 -2.45 6.79
C PRO A 89 -28.60 -1.31 6.69
N ILE A 90 -29.28 -1.20 5.53
CA ILE A 90 -30.43 -0.30 5.37
C ILE A 90 -31.43 -0.61 6.50
N GLY A 91 -31.68 0.37 7.38
CA GLY A 91 -32.64 0.24 8.50
C GLY A 91 -32.04 0.07 9.90
N VAL A 92 -30.72 -0.01 10.07
CA VAL A 92 -30.09 -0.03 11.40
C VAL A 92 -29.43 1.32 11.69
N VAL A 93 -29.98 2.06 12.65
CA VAL A 93 -29.36 3.28 13.20
C VAL A 93 -28.31 2.84 14.22
N VAL A 94 -27.04 2.92 13.85
CA VAL A 94 -25.94 2.84 14.82
C VAL A 94 -25.80 4.22 15.44
N SER A 95 -26.18 4.34 16.71
CA SER A 95 -26.05 5.57 17.49
C SER A 95 -24.60 6.06 17.46
N GLY A 96 -24.33 7.18 16.77
CA GLY A 96 -23.02 7.83 16.75
C GLY A 96 -22.25 7.81 15.42
N GLU A 97 -22.68 7.05 14.42
CA GLU A 97 -22.18 7.21 13.05
C GLU A 97 -23.24 7.91 12.18
N PRO A 98 -22.92 9.05 11.52
CA PRO A 98 -23.84 9.66 10.59
C PRO A 98 -24.13 8.69 9.44
N GLN A 99 -25.36 8.16 9.40
CA GLN A 99 -25.87 7.41 8.25
C GLN A 99 -25.67 8.24 6.98
N ALA A 100 -25.03 7.64 5.97
CA ALA A 100 -24.90 8.15 4.61
C ALA A 100 -24.14 9.49 4.42
N GLN A 101 -23.22 9.87 5.32
CA GLN A 101 -22.33 11.01 5.06
C GLN A 101 -20.93 10.57 4.64
N VAL A 102 -20.41 11.22 3.60
CA VAL A 102 -18.99 11.11 3.21
C VAL A 102 -18.15 11.55 4.41
N ASN A 103 -17.25 10.67 4.87
CA ASN A 103 -16.28 11.00 5.92
C ASN A 103 -15.22 11.98 5.36
N TRP A 104 -15.58 13.26 5.25
CA TRP A 104 -14.73 14.31 4.70
C TRP A 104 -13.43 14.49 5.48
N ALA A 105 -13.46 14.31 6.81
CA ALA A 105 -12.25 14.34 7.63
C ALA A 105 -11.28 13.23 7.21
N GLY A 106 -11.79 12.01 6.98
CA GLY A 106 -11.02 10.90 6.42
C GLY A 106 -10.49 11.21 5.02
N VAL A 107 -11.34 11.73 4.12
CA VAL A 107 -10.93 12.11 2.76
C VAL A 107 -9.78 13.11 2.79
N LEU A 108 -9.90 14.17 3.60
CA LEU A 108 -8.88 15.22 3.70
C LEU A 108 -7.60 14.71 4.35
N MET A 109 -7.70 13.96 5.46
CA MET A 109 -6.54 13.43 6.17
C MET A 109 -5.75 12.45 5.29
N TRP A 110 -6.43 11.48 4.68
CA TRP A 110 -5.77 10.47 3.84
C TRP A 110 -5.38 11.02 2.46
N GLY A 111 -6.13 12.00 1.94
CA GLY A 111 -5.74 12.75 0.74
C GLY A 111 -4.47 13.56 0.98
N ALA A 112 -4.37 14.25 2.12
CA ALA A 112 -3.14 14.95 2.52
C ALA A 112 -1.99 13.96 2.70
N ALA A 113 -2.22 12.82 3.38
CA ALA A 113 -1.20 11.78 3.51
C ALA A 113 -0.73 11.23 2.15
N ALA A 114 -1.66 11.01 1.21
CA ALA A 114 -1.34 10.56 -0.15
C ALA A 114 -0.43 11.56 -0.88
N VAL A 115 -0.62 12.86 -0.69
CA VAL A 115 0.24 13.90 -1.28
C VAL A 115 1.59 13.98 -0.55
N LEU A 116 1.55 14.12 0.78
CA LEU A 116 2.74 14.34 1.63
C LEU A 116 3.70 13.15 1.59
N PHE A 117 3.18 11.94 1.67
CA PHE A 117 4.00 10.72 1.65
C PHE A 117 4.15 10.12 0.26
N GLY A 118 3.19 10.32 -0.65
CA GLY A 118 3.23 9.72 -1.98
C GLY A 118 4.44 10.16 -2.80
N ALA A 119 4.77 11.45 -2.81
CA ALA A 119 5.93 11.94 -3.54
C ALA A 119 7.26 11.36 -2.99
N PRO A 120 7.55 11.41 -1.67
CA PRO A 120 8.69 10.72 -1.08
C PRO A 120 8.73 9.23 -1.40
N LEU A 121 7.61 8.51 -1.25
CA LEU A 121 7.54 7.06 -1.54
C LEU A 121 7.87 6.76 -3.00
N GLY A 122 7.36 7.57 -3.94
CA GLY A 122 7.71 7.45 -5.36
C GLY A 122 9.21 7.67 -5.60
N VAL A 123 9.81 8.69 -5.00
CA VAL A 123 11.25 8.95 -5.14
C VAL A 123 12.10 7.83 -4.54
N LEU A 124 11.73 7.32 -3.36
CA LEU A 124 12.42 6.20 -2.70
C LEU A 124 12.28 4.91 -3.53
N GLY A 125 11.10 4.66 -4.12
CA GLY A 125 10.89 3.58 -5.08
C GLY A 125 11.82 3.69 -6.29
N ASN A 126 11.95 4.88 -6.88
CA ASN A 126 12.90 5.11 -7.96
C ASN A 126 14.36 4.87 -7.54
N LEU A 127 14.75 5.29 -6.33
CA LEU A 127 16.09 5.09 -5.78
C LEU A 127 16.41 3.62 -5.50
N ALA A 128 15.41 2.81 -5.17
CA ALA A 128 15.57 1.36 -4.97
C ALA A 128 16.01 0.60 -6.24
N ARG A 129 15.98 1.26 -7.41
CA ARG A 129 16.51 0.71 -8.66
C ARG A 129 18.04 0.74 -8.73
N ASN A 130 18.71 1.51 -7.86
CA ASN A 130 20.17 1.56 -7.81
C ASN A 130 20.73 0.14 -7.57
N PRO A 131 21.66 -0.34 -8.41
CA PRO A 131 22.19 -1.69 -8.27
C PRO A 131 23.04 -1.83 -6.99
N GLY A 132 23.20 -3.08 -6.55
CA GLY A 132 24.05 -3.41 -5.41
C GLY A 132 23.54 -2.88 -4.07
N VAL A 133 24.48 -2.60 -3.18
CA VAL A 133 24.25 -2.21 -1.77
C VAL A 133 23.57 -0.85 -1.65
N ALA A 134 23.87 0.09 -2.55
CA ALA A 134 23.30 1.44 -2.52
C ALA A 134 21.76 1.46 -2.66
N GLY A 135 21.17 0.48 -3.35
CA GLY A 135 19.72 0.35 -3.49
C GLY A 135 19.04 -0.38 -2.33
N LEU A 136 19.79 -1.11 -1.50
CA LEU A 136 19.23 -2.01 -0.49
C LEU A 136 18.40 -1.30 0.57
N PRO A 137 18.85 -0.17 1.19
CA PRO A 137 18.05 0.53 2.20
C PRO A 137 16.66 0.91 1.68
N PHE A 138 16.58 1.36 0.42
CA PHE A 138 15.32 1.72 -0.21
C PHE A 138 14.43 0.51 -0.51
N ARG A 139 15.00 -0.63 -0.93
CA ARG A 139 14.24 -1.88 -1.14
C ARG A 139 13.67 -2.44 0.16
N LEU A 140 14.34 -2.22 1.27
CA LEU A 140 13.90 -2.67 2.59
C LEU A 140 12.77 -1.82 3.17
N LEU A 141 12.49 -0.63 2.61
CA LEU A 141 11.47 0.28 3.12
C LEU A 141 10.10 -0.40 3.27
N VAL A 142 9.57 -0.99 2.19
CA VAL A 142 8.24 -1.62 2.20
C VAL A 142 8.17 -2.83 3.15
N PRO A 143 9.12 -3.80 3.11
CA PRO A 143 9.16 -4.87 4.10
C PRO A 143 9.22 -4.37 5.55
N LEU A 144 10.06 -3.37 5.84
CA LEU A 144 10.18 -2.83 7.20
C LEU A 144 8.90 -2.10 7.64
N THR A 145 8.27 -1.32 6.77
CA THR A 145 6.97 -0.68 7.05
C THR A 145 5.90 -1.73 7.34
N ALA A 146 5.82 -2.78 6.52
CA ALA A 146 4.88 -3.88 6.73
C ALA A 146 5.13 -4.60 8.05
N PHE A 147 6.39 -4.88 8.40
CA PHE A 147 6.75 -5.50 9.67
C PHE A 147 6.38 -4.63 10.88
N CYS A 148 6.72 -3.33 10.85
CA CYS A 148 6.44 -2.41 11.95
C CYS A 148 4.93 -2.23 12.15
N GLU A 149 4.18 -1.97 11.06
CA GLU A 149 2.73 -1.79 11.15
C GLU A 149 2.04 -3.05 11.66
N THR A 150 2.35 -4.21 11.08
CA THR A 150 1.72 -5.47 11.51
C THR A 150 2.09 -5.86 12.93
N SER A 151 3.27 -5.48 13.43
CA SER A 151 3.64 -5.69 14.83
C SER A 151 2.81 -4.81 15.78
N MET A 152 2.59 -3.54 15.43
CA MET A 152 1.70 -2.65 16.20
C MET A 152 0.25 -3.15 16.16
N ARG A 153 -0.25 -3.54 14.98
CA ARG A 153 -1.60 -4.08 14.82
C ARG A 153 -1.81 -5.41 15.53
N LEU A 154 -0.82 -6.30 15.56
CA LEU A 154 -0.90 -7.50 16.39
C LEU A 154 -1.06 -7.16 17.86
N GLY A 155 -0.34 -6.14 18.36
CA GLY A 155 -0.51 -5.69 19.74
C GLY A 155 -1.91 -5.12 20.05
N ALA A 156 -2.48 -4.38 19.10
CA ALA A 156 -3.76 -3.70 19.30
C ALA A 156 -5.00 -4.54 18.92
N GLU A 157 -4.88 -5.40 17.90
CA GLU A 157 -6.00 -6.08 17.25
C GLU A 157 -5.98 -7.61 17.44
N ALA A 158 -5.02 -8.18 18.19
CA ALA A 158 -4.98 -9.65 18.41
C ALA A 158 -6.27 -10.21 19.03
N ALA A 159 -6.99 -9.40 19.82
CA ALA A 159 -8.27 -9.77 20.41
C ALA A 159 -9.46 -9.63 19.44
N ALA A 160 -9.30 -8.98 18.28
CA ALA A 160 -10.37 -8.73 17.31
C ALA A 160 -10.80 -10.01 16.54
N GLY A 161 -10.06 -11.11 16.70
CA GLY A 161 -10.45 -12.44 16.23
C GLY A 161 -9.34 -13.17 15.46
N PRO A 162 -9.53 -14.48 15.21
CA PRO A 162 -8.49 -15.35 14.65
C PRO A 162 -8.04 -14.94 13.25
N VAL A 163 -8.94 -14.34 12.44
CA VAL A 163 -8.61 -13.92 11.07
C VAL A 163 -7.62 -12.75 11.07
N ALA A 164 -7.84 -11.73 11.91
CA ALA A 164 -6.93 -10.57 12.01
C ALA A 164 -5.54 -11.02 12.50
N THR A 165 -5.51 -11.83 13.56
CA THR A 165 -4.27 -12.39 14.12
C THR A 165 -3.50 -13.22 13.09
N ALA A 166 -4.19 -14.09 12.35
CA ALA A 166 -3.56 -14.90 11.30
C ALA A 166 -3.00 -14.05 10.16
N VAL A 167 -3.77 -13.07 9.66
CA VAL A 167 -3.35 -12.19 8.56
C VAL A 167 -2.14 -11.34 8.97
N TRP A 168 -2.20 -10.67 10.12
CA TRP A 168 -1.09 -9.83 10.57
C TRP A 168 0.18 -10.63 10.86
N SER A 169 0.04 -11.81 11.48
CA SER A 169 1.19 -12.71 11.69
C SER A 169 1.80 -13.15 10.36
N THR A 170 0.96 -13.52 9.39
CA THR A 170 1.41 -13.96 8.06
C THR A 170 2.15 -12.85 7.33
N VAL A 171 1.58 -11.64 7.26
CA VAL A 171 2.23 -10.50 6.60
C VAL A 171 3.55 -10.15 7.29
N ARG A 172 3.61 -10.19 8.62
CA ARG A 172 4.84 -9.95 9.38
C ARG A 172 5.94 -10.95 9.02
N VAL A 173 5.61 -12.25 8.94
CA VAL A 173 6.58 -13.29 8.53
C VAL A 173 7.04 -13.08 7.10
N LEU A 174 6.11 -12.84 6.17
CA LEU A 174 6.43 -12.58 4.76
C LEU A 174 7.32 -11.34 4.59
N ALA A 175 7.10 -10.30 5.40
CA ALA A 175 7.94 -9.11 5.41
C ALA A 175 9.38 -9.43 5.83
N VAL A 176 9.59 -10.26 6.87
CA VAL A 176 10.93 -10.71 7.27
C VAL A 176 11.59 -11.53 6.16
N LEU A 177 10.86 -12.49 5.58
CA LEU A 177 11.37 -13.32 4.49
C LEU A 177 11.77 -12.48 3.26
N ALA A 178 10.96 -11.48 2.91
CA ALA A 178 11.28 -10.54 1.84
C ALA A 178 12.56 -9.74 2.15
N ALA A 179 12.69 -9.22 3.38
CA ALA A 179 13.88 -8.48 3.81
C ALA A 179 15.16 -9.35 3.76
N VAL A 180 15.10 -10.57 4.29
CA VAL A 180 16.21 -11.53 4.25
C VAL A 180 16.57 -11.89 2.81
N THR A 181 15.58 -12.12 1.95
CA THR A 181 15.82 -12.45 0.53
C THR A 181 16.49 -11.28 -0.19
N LEU A 182 16.05 -10.04 0.03
CA LEU A 182 16.64 -8.84 -0.57
C LEU A 182 18.08 -8.62 -0.10
N ALA A 183 18.34 -8.76 1.20
CA ALA A 183 19.68 -8.64 1.78
C ALA A 183 20.61 -9.76 1.29
N GLY A 184 20.15 -11.02 1.33
CA GLY A 184 20.89 -12.19 0.88
C GLY A 184 21.24 -12.12 -0.60
N HIS A 185 20.27 -11.77 -1.46
CA HIS A 185 20.53 -11.57 -2.89
C HIS A 185 21.52 -10.43 -3.16
N THR A 186 21.44 -9.34 -2.38
CA THR A 186 22.38 -8.21 -2.51
C THR A 186 23.79 -8.61 -2.06
N ALA A 187 23.92 -9.31 -0.93
CA ALA A 187 25.19 -9.82 -0.43
C ALA A 187 25.81 -10.84 -1.39
N TRP A 188 25.00 -11.74 -1.95
CA TRP A 188 25.44 -12.72 -2.95
C TRP A 188 25.99 -12.05 -4.21
N ARG A 189 25.28 -11.06 -4.75
CA ARG A 189 25.75 -10.30 -5.92
C ARG A 189 27.00 -9.48 -5.64
N TRP A 190 27.14 -8.96 -4.42
CA TRP A 190 28.33 -8.20 -4.02
C TRP A 190 29.56 -9.09 -3.84
N ARG A 191 29.36 -10.33 -3.37
CA ARG A 191 30.44 -11.32 -3.18
C ARG A 191 30.91 -12.00 -4.46
N ARG A 192 30.15 -11.92 -5.56
CA ARG A 192 30.64 -12.36 -6.87
C ARG A 192 31.49 -11.23 -7.44
N PRO A 193 32.83 -11.33 -7.43
CA PRO A 193 33.65 -10.41 -8.23
C PRO A 193 33.15 -10.47 -9.67
N ALA A 194 33.19 -9.32 -10.35
CA ALA A 194 32.97 -9.29 -11.78
C ALA A 194 34.03 -10.21 -12.39
N ASP A 195 33.62 -11.40 -12.82
CA ASP A 195 34.43 -12.19 -13.72
C ASP A 195 34.68 -11.29 -14.92
N THR A 196 35.96 -10.96 -15.08
CA THR A 196 36.58 -10.17 -16.13
C THR A 196 35.81 -10.23 -17.46
N ARG A 197 35.38 -9.05 -17.93
CA ARG A 197 35.24 -8.75 -19.35
C ARG A 197 35.88 -7.40 -19.62
#